data_AF-A0A4Q1FWD9-F1
#
_entry.id   AF-A0A4Q1FWD9-F1
#
_cell.length_a   1.000
_cell.length_b   1.000
_cell.length_c   1.000
_cell.angle_alpha   90.00
_cell.angle_beta   90.00
_cell.angle_gamma   90.00
#
_symmetry.space_group_name_H-M   'P 1'
#
loop_
_entity.id
_entity.type
_entity.pdbx_description
1 polymer ?
#
loop_
_entity_poly.entity_id
_entity_poly.type
_entity_poly.pdbx_seq_one_letter_code
_entity_poly.pdbx_strand_id
1 'polypeptide(L)'
;MRFKKFKTDHADIESIYDKINKVAIDAIIKKGYSKALAKKETLIYIKYINNVAYFDQNPCYNGSDPEYNFLISKFWNKNVLEYARKKYNKDIYLSTKIPPEDLKLYHDIGMSNETFDYITKYYDQETMKIKIPGNHKSVISASHSIPNVITFITPYQIKVEDPKKGITIIYEYKNGQWESNKK
;
A
#
# COMPACT_ATOMS: atom_id res chain seq x y z
N MET A 1 -21.75 11.89 6.55
CA MET A 1 -22.17 11.86 5.12
C MET A 1 -21.00 12.04 4.15
N ARG A 2 -20.00 12.89 4.46
CA ARG A 2 -18.82 13.16 3.62
C ARG A 2 -18.10 11.90 3.09
N PHE A 3 -17.71 10.97 3.97
CA PHE A 3 -16.99 9.76 3.53
C PHE A 3 -17.84 8.81 2.67
N LYS A 4 -19.15 8.67 2.95
CA LYS A 4 -20.05 7.87 2.10
C LYS A 4 -20.14 8.44 0.68
N LYS A 5 -20.23 9.76 0.57
CA LYS A 5 -20.17 10.45 -0.73
C LYS A 5 -18.82 10.22 -1.42
N PHE A 6 -17.71 10.40 -0.71
CA PHE A 6 -16.37 10.12 -1.23
C PHE A 6 -16.22 8.71 -1.80
N LYS A 7 -16.68 7.67 -1.08
CA LYS A 7 -16.67 6.28 -1.59
C LYS A 7 -17.49 6.11 -2.88
N THR A 8 -18.59 6.85 -2.99
CA THR A 8 -19.46 6.82 -4.18
C THR A 8 -18.80 7.54 -5.36
N ASP A 9 -18.25 8.73 -5.13
CA ASP A 9 -17.57 9.55 -6.13
C ASP A 9 -16.29 8.86 -6.68
N HIS A 10 -15.76 7.89 -5.95
CA HIS A 10 -14.53 7.16 -6.28
C HIS A 10 -14.72 5.63 -6.31
N ALA A 11 -15.93 5.14 -6.62
CA ALA A 11 -16.21 3.70 -6.64
C ALA A 11 -15.29 2.91 -7.60
N ASP A 12 -14.97 3.49 -8.76
CA ASP A 12 -14.17 2.84 -9.81
C ASP A 12 -12.65 3.06 -9.68
N ILE A 13 -12.18 3.73 -8.62
CA ILE A 13 -10.78 4.16 -8.49
C ILE A 13 -9.78 2.99 -8.49
N GLU A 14 -10.21 1.80 -8.04
CA GLU A 14 -9.39 0.58 -8.05
C GLU A 14 -8.96 0.22 -9.48
N SER A 15 -9.87 0.30 -10.46
CA SER A 15 -9.58 0.03 -11.88
C SER A 15 -8.59 1.05 -12.49
N ILE A 16 -8.61 2.28 -11.97
CA ILE A 16 -7.68 3.34 -12.36
C ILE A 16 -6.31 3.07 -11.74
N TYR A 17 -6.26 2.63 -10.48
CA TYR A 17 -5.01 2.26 -9.80
C TYR A 17 -4.34 1.01 -10.35
N ASP A 18 -5.11 0.04 -10.85
CA ASP A 18 -4.56 -1.16 -11.50
C ASP A 18 -3.67 -0.85 -12.72
N LYS A 19 -3.83 0.33 -13.32
CA LYS A 19 -2.98 0.80 -14.43
C LYS A 19 -1.61 1.29 -13.97
N ILE A 20 -1.40 1.57 -12.68
CA ILE A 20 -0.17 2.21 -12.17
C ILE A 20 0.46 1.51 -10.96
N ASN A 21 -0.29 0.75 -10.16
CA ASN A 21 0.20 0.19 -8.89
C ASN A 21 1.43 -0.72 -9.06
N LYS A 22 1.45 -1.58 -10.08
CA LYS A 22 2.61 -2.43 -10.43
C LYS A 22 3.80 -1.61 -10.92
N VAL A 23 3.54 -0.54 -11.67
CA VAL A 23 4.59 0.38 -12.16
C VAL A 23 5.22 1.15 -10.99
N ALA A 24 4.41 1.56 -10.01
CA ALA A 24 4.88 2.27 -8.82
C ALA A 24 5.88 1.46 -8.00
N ILE A 25 5.54 0.20 -7.68
CA ILE A 25 6.45 -0.69 -6.94
C ILE A 25 7.72 -1.04 -7.74
N ASP A 26 7.57 -1.30 -9.04
CA ASP A 26 8.68 -1.54 -9.95
C ASP A 26 9.65 -0.35 -9.98
N ALA A 27 9.12 0.88 -9.98
CA ALA A 27 9.93 2.09 -10.07
C ALA A 27 10.81 2.31 -8.84
N ILE A 28 10.28 2.10 -7.63
CA ILE A 28 11.06 2.17 -6.38
C ILE A 28 12.20 1.15 -6.40
N ILE A 29 11.87 -0.09 -6.79
CA ILE A 29 12.83 -1.18 -6.82
C ILE A 29 13.92 -0.92 -7.87
N LYS A 30 13.55 -0.49 -9.07
CA LYS A 30 14.49 -0.20 -10.16
C LYS A 30 15.42 0.97 -9.80
N LYS A 31 14.89 2.05 -9.22
CA LYS A 31 15.67 3.25 -8.88
C LYS A 31 16.61 3.03 -7.70
N GLY A 32 16.16 2.29 -6.67
CA GLY A 32 16.90 2.20 -5.41
C GLY A 32 17.46 0.83 -5.09
N TYR A 33 16.74 -0.26 -5.41
CA TYR A 33 16.87 -1.52 -4.67
C TYR A 33 17.15 -2.76 -5.52
N SER A 34 17.52 -2.60 -6.79
CA SER A 34 17.87 -3.71 -7.69
C SER A 34 18.89 -4.68 -7.06
N LYS A 35 19.95 -4.16 -6.44
CA LYS A 35 20.96 -4.97 -5.73
C LYS A 35 20.43 -5.60 -4.43
N ALA A 36 19.50 -4.94 -3.74
CA ALA A 36 18.95 -5.46 -2.50
C ALA A 36 18.10 -6.70 -2.74
N LEU A 37 17.43 -6.82 -3.89
CA LEU A 37 16.65 -8.01 -4.24
C LEU A 37 17.47 -9.29 -4.29
N ALA A 38 18.79 -9.23 -4.52
CA ALA A 38 19.64 -10.41 -4.48
C ALA A 38 19.82 -10.97 -3.05
N LYS A 39 19.64 -10.13 -2.02
CA LYS A 39 19.81 -10.53 -0.62
C LYS A 39 18.59 -11.31 -0.14
N LYS A 40 18.82 -12.47 0.49
CA LYS A 40 17.74 -13.33 1.02
C LYS A 40 16.95 -12.65 2.14
N GLU A 41 17.62 -11.83 2.94
CA GLU A 41 17.08 -11.17 4.12
C GLU A 41 16.15 -9.99 3.79
N THR A 42 16.15 -9.54 2.53
CA THR A 42 15.37 -8.38 2.08
C THR A 42 13.87 -8.65 2.10
N LEU A 43 13.11 -7.63 2.51
CA LEU A 43 11.66 -7.62 2.50
C LEU A 43 11.12 -6.38 1.79
N ILE A 44 9.88 -6.48 1.30
CA ILE A 44 9.11 -5.34 0.81
C ILE A 44 8.25 -4.84 1.97
N TYR A 45 8.37 -3.56 2.30
CA TYR A 45 7.59 -2.93 3.36
C TYR A 45 6.61 -1.95 2.74
N ILE A 46 5.31 -2.17 2.91
CA ILE A 46 4.26 -1.34 2.34
C ILE A 46 3.61 -0.53 3.45
N LYS A 47 3.63 0.81 3.31
CA LYS A 47 2.76 1.68 4.11
C LYS A 47 1.33 1.47 3.60
N TYR A 48 0.50 0.86 4.44
CA TYR A 48 -0.84 0.43 4.07
C TYR A 48 -1.88 1.32 4.76
N ILE A 49 -2.50 0.84 5.83
CA ILE A 49 -3.58 1.54 6.53
C ILE A 49 -3.05 2.26 7.77
N ASN A 50 -3.68 3.36 8.14
CA ASN A 50 -3.45 4.02 9.43
C ASN A 50 -4.62 3.77 10.39
N ASN A 51 -4.36 3.15 11.54
CA ASN A 51 -5.41 2.85 12.51
C ASN A 51 -5.93 4.08 13.26
N VAL A 52 -5.11 5.11 13.43
CA VAL A 52 -5.51 6.34 14.15
C VAL A 52 -6.66 7.04 13.42
N ALA A 53 -6.73 6.86 12.10
CA ALA A 53 -7.79 7.38 11.25
C ALA A 53 -9.20 6.85 11.56
N TYR A 54 -9.31 5.77 12.33
CA TYR A 54 -10.58 5.11 12.61
C TYR A 54 -11.32 5.67 13.81
N PHE A 55 -10.63 6.41 14.70
CA PHE A 55 -11.18 6.80 16.00
C PHE A 55 -11.58 8.29 16.11
N ASP A 56 -11.70 9.00 14.98
CA ASP A 56 -12.37 10.30 14.81
C ASP A 56 -12.03 11.39 15.85
N GLN A 57 -10.76 11.48 16.29
CA GLN A 57 -10.26 12.58 17.12
C GLN A 57 -9.13 13.35 16.40
N ASN A 58 -9.56 14.42 15.71
CA ASN A 58 -8.83 15.58 15.17
C ASN A 58 -8.41 15.62 13.68
N PRO A 59 -8.53 16.82 13.04
CA PRO A 59 -8.45 17.03 11.60
C PRO A 59 -7.05 17.40 11.13
N CYS A 60 -6.64 16.81 10.01
CA CYS A 60 -5.83 17.37 8.90
C CYS A 60 -5.24 16.21 8.10
N TYR A 61 -5.31 16.28 6.77
CA TYR A 61 -4.81 15.30 5.79
C TYR A 61 -3.32 14.94 5.97
N ASN A 62 -2.99 14.08 6.94
CA ASN A 62 -1.65 13.55 7.20
C ASN A 62 -1.56 12.02 6.99
N GLY A 63 -2.52 11.44 6.28
CA GLY A 63 -2.65 9.99 6.13
C GLY A 63 -3.31 9.30 7.34
N SER A 64 -4.09 10.06 8.12
CA SER A 64 -4.91 9.56 9.23
C SER A 64 -6.40 9.82 9.00
N ASP A 65 -6.86 9.76 7.74
CA ASP A 65 -8.27 10.00 7.38
C ASP A 65 -8.86 8.74 6.71
N PRO A 66 -10.12 8.35 7.00
CA PRO A 66 -10.84 7.29 6.29
C PRO A 66 -10.72 7.33 4.76
N GLU A 67 -10.64 8.52 4.15
CA GLU A 67 -10.40 8.71 2.71
C GLU A 67 -9.06 8.09 2.27
N TYR A 68 -7.98 8.29 3.04
CA TYR A 68 -6.68 7.66 2.77
C TYR A 68 -6.77 6.14 2.84
N ASN A 69 -7.41 5.61 3.89
CA ASN A 69 -7.54 4.17 4.09
C ASN A 69 -8.38 3.52 2.96
N PHE A 70 -9.42 4.19 2.48
CA PHE A 70 -10.14 3.76 1.28
C PHE A 70 -9.19 3.71 0.08
N LEU A 71 -8.55 4.82 -0.29
CA LEU A 71 -7.69 4.88 -1.47
C LEU A 71 -6.51 3.89 -1.42
N ILE A 72 -5.84 3.76 -0.27
CA ILE A 72 -4.67 2.87 -0.13
C ILE A 72 -5.08 1.39 -0.19
N SER A 73 -6.27 1.03 0.31
CA SER A 73 -6.81 -0.32 0.18
C SER A 73 -7.15 -0.67 -1.27
N LYS A 74 -7.59 0.32 -2.06
CA LYS A 74 -7.81 0.18 -3.51
C LYS A 74 -6.49 0.10 -4.29
N PHE A 75 -5.49 0.88 -3.87
CA PHE A 75 -4.20 0.93 -4.56
C PHE A 75 -3.40 -0.36 -4.37
N TRP A 76 -3.28 -0.81 -3.13
CA TRP A 76 -2.59 -2.05 -2.75
C TRP A 76 -3.57 -3.23 -2.63
N ASN A 77 -4.28 -3.51 -3.72
CA ASN A 77 -5.21 -4.63 -3.80
C ASN A 77 -4.49 -6.00 -3.92
N LYS A 78 -5.26 -7.09 -3.87
CA LYS A 78 -4.77 -8.46 -4.06
C LYS A 78 -3.86 -8.60 -5.30
N ASN A 79 -4.28 -8.05 -6.43
CA ASN A 79 -3.58 -8.23 -7.71
C ASN A 79 -2.15 -7.69 -7.66
N VAL A 80 -1.93 -6.51 -7.08
CA VAL A 80 -0.59 -5.94 -6.96
C VAL A 80 0.24 -6.61 -5.86
N LEU A 81 -0.37 -7.02 -4.75
CA LEU A 81 0.33 -7.75 -3.68
C LEU A 81 0.80 -9.13 -4.17
N GLU A 82 -0.04 -9.86 -4.90
CA GLU A 82 0.34 -11.12 -5.54
C GLU A 82 1.42 -10.91 -6.59
N TYR A 83 1.29 -9.89 -7.43
CA TYR A 83 2.29 -9.55 -8.43
C TYR A 83 3.65 -9.30 -7.78
N ALA A 84 3.71 -8.46 -6.75
CA ALA A 84 4.94 -8.16 -6.04
C ALA A 84 5.56 -9.41 -5.41
N ARG A 85 4.73 -10.25 -4.76
CA ARG A 85 5.16 -11.53 -4.17
C ARG A 85 5.75 -12.46 -5.22
N LYS A 86 5.05 -12.65 -6.34
CA LYS A 86 5.46 -13.56 -7.43
C LYS A 86 6.72 -13.04 -8.15
N LYS A 87 6.78 -11.74 -8.46
CA LYS A 87 7.88 -11.13 -9.22
C LYS A 87 9.17 -11.05 -8.42
N TYR A 88 9.10 -10.63 -7.16
CA TYR A 88 10.30 -10.37 -6.34
C TYR A 88 10.65 -11.50 -5.40
N ASN A 89 9.68 -12.36 -5.09
CA ASN A 89 9.86 -13.51 -4.22
C ASN A 89 10.43 -13.14 -2.84
N LYS A 90 9.98 -12.01 -2.29
CA LYS A 90 10.34 -11.51 -0.96
C LYS A 90 9.11 -11.49 -0.07
N ASP A 91 9.34 -11.59 1.24
CA ASP A 91 8.32 -11.32 2.22
C ASP A 91 7.77 -9.89 2.01
N ILE A 92 6.45 -9.74 2.04
CA ILE A 92 5.77 -8.45 2.05
C ILE A 92 5.20 -8.23 3.44
N TYR A 93 5.59 -7.12 4.06
CA TYR A 93 5.06 -6.68 5.34
C TYR A 93 4.18 -5.45 5.14
N LEU A 94 2.95 -5.52 5.63
CA LEU A 94 2.10 -4.34 5.75
C LEU A 94 2.42 -3.61 7.06
N SER A 95 2.47 -2.29 7.01
CA SER A 95 2.93 -1.46 8.14
C SER A 95 2.08 -1.58 9.41
N THR A 96 0.80 -1.87 9.23
CA THR A 96 -0.25 -1.70 10.24
C THR A 96 -0.30 -2.90 11.18
N LYS A 97 -0.23 -2.63 12.48
CA LYS A 97 -0.65 -3.61 13.51
C LYS A 97 -2.16 -3.55 13.62
N ILE A 98 -2.87 -4.67 13.66
CA ILE A 98 -4.32 -4.70 13.64
C ILE A 98 -4.75 -5.70 14.70
N PRO A 99 -5.39 -5.26 15.80
CA PRO A 99 -6.01 -6.19 16.72
C PRO A 99 -6.99 -7.12 15.99
N PRO A 100 -7.09 -8.41 16.34
CA PRO A 100 -8.00 -9.34 15.67
C PRO A 100 -9.46 -8.85 15.59
N GLU A 101 -9.92 -8.18 16.64
CA GLU A 101 -11.25 -7.56 16.75
C GLU A 101 -11.50 -6.44 15.73
N ASP A 102 -10.42 -5.78 15.27
CA ASP A 102 -10.48 -4.65 14.35
C ASP A 102 -10.38 -5.07 12.87
N LEU A 103 -10.10 -6.35 12.58
CA LEU A 103 -9.93 -6.83 11.20
C LEU A 103 -11.18 -6.54 10.35
N LYS A 104 -12.38 -6.70 10.92
CA LYS A 104 -13.64 -6.47 10.18
C LYS A 104 -13.77 -5.02 9.70
N LEU A 105 -13.16 -4.06 10.38
CA LEU A 105 -13.21 -2.64 10.00
C LEU A 105 -12.57 -2.40 8.63
N TYR A 106 -11.68 -3.27 8.17
CA TYR A 106 -11.08 -3.16 6.84
C TYR A 106 -12.09 -3.39 5.72
N HIS A 107 -13.12 -4.19 5.98
CA HIS A 107 -14.22 -4.34 5.05
C HIS A 107 -15.08 -3.06 5.00
N ASP A 108 -15.35 -2.44 6.15
CA ASP A 108 -16.24 -1.26 6.26
C ASP A 108 -15.69 -0.01 5.56
N ILE A 109 -14.36 0.10 5.48
CA ILE A 109 -13.67 1.21 4.81
C ILE A 109 -13.71 1.08 3.28
N GLY A 110 -14.21 -0.03 2.74
CA GLY A 110 -14.38 -0.24 1.30
C GLY A 110 -13.30 -1.10 0.64
N MET A 111 -12.52 -1.87 1.40
CA MET A 111 -11.66 -2.92 0.83
C MET A 111 -12.51 -3.97 0.12
N SER A 112 -12.07 -4.45 -1.05
CA SER A 112 -12.76 -5.54 -1.73
C SER A 112 -12.62 -6.84 -0.97
N ASN A 113 -13.64 -7.71 -1.01
CA ASN A 113 -13.63 -9.02 -0.35
C ASN A 113 -12.42 -9.84 -0.77
N GLU A 114 -12.08 -9.85 -2.07
CA GLU A 114 -10.92 -10.57 -2.56
C GLU A 114 -9.61 -10.08 -1.95
N THR A 115 -9.45 -8.77 -1.76
CA THR A 115 -8.26 -8.20 -1.11
C THR A 115 -8.26 -8.53 0.37
N PHE A 116 -9.40 -8.40 1.04
CA PHE A 116 -9.56 -8.71 2.46
C PHE A 116 -9.24 -10.18 2.77
N ASP A 117 -9.85 -11.12 2.05
CA ASP A 117 -9.61 -12.56 2.20
C ASP A 117 -8.14 -12.91 1.93
N TYR A 118 -7.56 -12.28 0.91
CA TYR A 118 -6.16 -12.50 0.57
C TYR A 118 -5.21 -12.04 1.68
N ILE A 119 -5.39 -10.83 2.24
CA ILE A 119 -4.48 -10.33 3.28
C ILE A 119 -4.69 -11.06 4.61
N THR A 120 -5.94 -11.32 5.01
CA THR A 120 -6.26 -11.94 6.31
C THR A 120 -5.78 -13.38 6.41
N LYS A 121 -5.69 -14.11 5.29
CA LYS A 121 -5.00 -15.40 5.21
C LYS A 121 -3.57 -15.36 5.75
N TYR A 122 -2.91 -14.20 5.69
CA TYR A 122 -1.53 -13.99 6.09
C TYR A 122 -1.41 -13.18 7.39
N TYR A 123 -2.48 -13.07 8.17
CA TYR A 123 -2.48 -12.41 9.45
C TYR A 123 -1.75 -13.25 10.51
N ASP A 124 -0.73 -12.65 11.11
CA ASP A 124 0.04 -13.22 12.21
C ASP A 124 -0.50 -12.67 13.53
N GLN A 125 -1.08 -13.55 14.34
CA GLN A 125 -1.69 -13.20 15.62
C GLN A 125 -0.68 -12.72 16.66
N GLU A 126 0.56 -13.23 16.64
CA GLU A 126 1.58 -12.87 17.62
C GLU A 126 2.06 -11.44 17.41
N THR A 127 2.30 -11.07 16.16
CA THR A 127 2.76 -9.72 15.81
C THR A 127 1.62 -8.75 15.51
N MET A 128 0.40 -9.27 15.39
CA MET A 128 -0.81 -8.57 14.96
C MET A 128 -0.63 -7.90 13.60
N LYS A 129 0.14 -8.51 12.69
CA LYS A 129 0.47 -7.91 11.39
C LYS A 129 0.20 -8.87 10.25
N ILE A 130 0.04 -8.29 9.06
CA ILE A 130 -0.02 -9.06 7.82
C ILE A 130 1.41 -9.28 7.30
N LYS A 131 1.81 -10.54 7.18
CA LYS A 131 3.07 -10.96 6.56
C LYS A 131 2.80 -11.95 5.44
N ILE A 132 2.91 -11.50 4.20
CA ILE A 132 2.77 -12.36 3.03
C ILE A 132 4.14 -12.99 2.73
N PRO A 133 4.30 -14.32 2.85
CA PRO A 133 5.60 -14.97 2.74
C PRO A 133 6.08 -15.08 1.29
N GLY A 134 7.37 -14.79 1.09
CA GLY A 134 8.15 -15.20 -0.07
C GLY A 134 8.81 -16.57 0.15
N ASN A 135 9.79 -16.93 -0.68
CA ASN A 135 10.49 -18.22 -0.56
C ASN A 135 11.67 -18.21 0.41
N HIS A 136 12.04 -17.05 0.95
CA HIS A 136 13.18 -16.92 1.85
C HIS A 136 12.77 -16.17 3.11
N LYS A 137 13.30 -16.62 4.25
CA LYS A 137 13.10 -15.94 5.53
C LYS A 137 13.79 -14.57 5.49
N SER A 138 12.98 -13.52 5.51
CA SER A 138 13.49 -12.15 5.66
C SER A 138 13.89 -11.84 7.11
N VAL A 139 14.66 -10.77 7.29
CA VAL A 139 15.00 -10.21 8.59
C VAL A 139 14.27 -8.88 8.75
N ILE A 140 13.43 -8.77 9.77
CA ILE A 140 12.66 -7.55 10.04
C ILE A 140 13.62 -6.47 10.57
N SER A 141 14.13 -5.64 9.67
CA SER A 141 14.92 -4.46 10.01
C SER A 141 14.77 -3.36 8.95
N ALA A 142 14.99 -2.12 9.37
CA ALA A 142 15.02 -0.98 8.44
C ALA A 142 16.18 -1.06 7.43
N SER A 143 17.24 -1.83 7.72
CA SER A 143 18.37 -2.04 6.80
C SER A 143 18.00 -2.96 5.64
N HIS A 144 17.06 -3.89 5.85
CA HIS A 144 16.67 -4.91 4.87
C HIS A 144 15.32 -4.62 4.19
N SER A 145 14.62 -3.56 4.58
CA SER A 145 13.35 -3.17 3.98
C SER A 145 13.51 -2.34 2.70
N ILE A 146 12.66 -2.65 1.72
CA ILE A 146 12.36 -1.81 0.56
C ILE A 146 11.04 -1.09 0.88
N PRO A 147 11.08 0.16 1.35
CA PRO A 147 9.87 0.89 1.69
C PRO A 147 9.11 1.29 0.42
N ASN A 148 7.80 1.11 0.45
CA ASN A 148 6.86 1.56 -0.57
C ASN A 148 5.82 2.42 0.13
N VAL A 149 5.96 3.74 -0.01
CA VAL A 149 5.06 4.74 0.57
C VAL A 149 4.29 5.40 -0.55
N ILE A 150 2.96 5.40 -0.43
CA ILE A 150 2.07 6.12 -1.33
C ILE A 150 1.40 7.23 -0.54
N THR A 151 1.52 8.45 -1.07
CA THR A 151 0.83 9.64 -0.59
C THR A 151 -0.12 10.11 -1.67
N PHE A 152 -1.41 10.24 -1.34
CA PHE A 152 -2.41 10.79 -2.26
C PHE A 152 -2.45 12.30 -2.09
N ILE A 153 -2.07 13.06 -3.13
CA ILE A 153 -2.29 14.51 -3.18
C ILE A 153 -3.75 14.76 -3.54
N THR A 154 -4.25 14.00 -4.51
CA THR A 154 -5.67 13.77 -4.80
C THR A 154 -5.87 12.28 -5.12
N PRO A 155 -7.10 11.76 -5.25
CA PRO A 155 -7.33 10.40 -5.72
C PRO A 155 -6.66 10.10 -7.07
N TYR A 156 -6.46 11.12 -7.91
CA TYR A 156 -5.90 11.01 -9.26
C TYR A 156 -4.46 11.54 -9.37
N GLN A 157 -3.86 12.00 -8.26
CA GLN A 157 -2.47 12.45 -8.23
C GLN A 157 -1.77 11.84 -7.03
N ILE A 158 -0.84 10.94 -7.29
CA ILE A 158 -0.16 10.14 -6.27
C ILE A 158 1.33 10.43 -6.27
N LYS A 159 1.90 10.42 -5.06
CA LYS A 159 3.33 10.52 -4.84
C LYS A 159 3.83 9.18 -4.32
N VAL A 160 4.72 8.55 -5.07
CA VAL A 160 5.40 7.30 -4.72
C VAL A 160 6.76 7.68 -4.14
N GLU A 161 7.00 7.26 -2.91
CA GLU A 161 8.11 7.74 -2.11
C GLU A 161 8.93 6.60 -1.50
N ASP A 162 10.24 6.80 -1.52
CA ASP A 162 11.17 6.20 -0.56
C ASP A 162 12.02 7.32 0.07
N PRO A 163 11.66 7.76 1.29
CA PRO A 163 12.41 8.77 2.01
C PRO A 163 13.87 8.38 2.30
N LYS A 164 14.17 7.07 2.44
CA LYS A 164 15.52 6.58 2.80
C LYS A 164 16.53 6.83 1.67
N LYS A 165 16.07 6.83 0.41
CA LYS A 165 16.91 7.10 -0.77
C LYS A 165 16.57 8.40 -1.48
N GLY A 166 15.71 9.23 -0.88
CA GLY A 166 15.22 10.46 -1.51
C GLY A 166 14.48 10.23 -2.82
N ILE A 167 13.93 9.04 -3.05
CA ILE A 167 13.20 8.74 -4.29
C ILE A 167 11.80 9.33 -4.13
N THR A 168 11.43 10.21 -5.06
CA THR A 168 10.07 10.74 -5.18
C THR A 168 9.65 10.66 -6.65
N ILE A 169 8.46 10.13 -6.90
CA ILE A 169 7.85 10.08 -8.25
C ILE A 169 6.40 10.51 -8.12
N ILE A 170 6.00 11.53 -8.88
CA ILE A 170 4.61 11.97 -8.91
C ILE A 170 3.98 11.41 -10.18
N TYR A 171 2.86 10.72 -10.02
CA TYR A 171 2.00 10.30 -11.13
C TYR A 171 0.69 11.06 -11.06
N GLU A 172 0.19 11.46 -12.22
CA GLU A 172 -1.10 12.14 -12.36
C GLU A 172 -1.94 11.46 -13.43
N TYR A 173 -3.21 11.18 -13.12
CA TYR A 173 -4.15 10.57 -14.04
C TYR A 173 -4.93 11.67 -14.77
N LYS A 174 -4.70 11.80 -16.07
CA LYS A 174 -5.36 12.76 -16.95
C LYS A 174 -5.68 12.09 -18.28
N ASN A 175 -6.80 12.47 -18.88
CA ASN A 175 -7.21 11.98 -20.22
C ASN A 175 -7.17 10.46 -20.37
N GLY A 176 -7.53 9.73 -19.31
CA GLY A 176 -7.59 8.27 -19.33
C GLY A 176 -6.25 7.55 -19.07
N GLN A 177 -5.14 8.28 -18.88
CA GLN A 177 -3.79 7.72 -18.75
C GLN A 177 -3.04 8.30 -17.54
N TRP A 178 -2.07 7.55 -17.02
CA TRP A 178 -1.17 8.01 -15.97
C TRP A 178 0.09 8.61 -16.59
N GLU A 179 0.39 9.85 -16.23
CA GLU A 179 1.58 10.58 -16.65
C GLU A 179 2.54 10.71 -15.46
N SER A 180 3.84 10.49 -15.69
CA SER A 180 4.85 10.72 -14.65
C SER A 180 5.41 12.14 -14.76
N ASN A 181 5.19 12.96 -13.75
CA ASN A 181 5.86 14.24 -13.63
C ASN A 181 7.28 13.99 -13.11
N LYS A 182 8.26 14.00 -14.02
CA LYS A 182 9.67 14.12 -13.63
C LYS A 182 9.88 15.56 -13.19
N LYS A 183 9.99 15.79 -11.88
CA LYS A 183 10.76 16.93 -11.38
C LYS A 183 12.23 16.55 -11.38
#